data_AF-A0A085F167-F1
#
_entry.id   AF-A0A085F167-F1
#
_cell.length_a   1.000
_cell.length_b   1.000
_cell.length_c   1.000
_cell.angle_alpha   90.00
_cell.angle_beta   90.00
_cell.angle_gamma   90.00
#
_symmetry.space_group_name_H-M   'P 1'
#
loop_
_entity.id
_entity.type
_entity.pdbx_description
1 polymer ?
#
loop_
_entity_poly.entity_id
_entity_poly.type
_entity_poly.pdbx_seq_one_letter_code
_entity_poly.pdbx_strand_id
1 'polypeptide(L)'
;MKPQLARKFWRSETGVSAVEFAFIAPVMLIVTLGIADVSSYLSIVLQMRATTNTAASFLMQGATDDASTAAAALSSWSGRPGDAQVTLQRTYKCADAVASAPNLCSDGKQPAVFVTIRASGTWAPPVDVNSLDMTQLVKFEQIVRTR
;
A
#
# COMPACT_ATOMS: atom_id res chain seq x y z
N MET A 1 66.01 -13.99 2.91
CA MET A 1 64.84 -13.23 3.47
C MET A 1 65.08 -12.99 4.96
N LYS A 2 65.05 -11.74 5.44
CA LYS A 2 65.34 -11.41 6.85
C LYS A 2 64.19 -11.88 7.75
N PRO A 3 64.43 -12.74 8.75
CA PRO A 3 63.38 -13.37 9.58
C PRO A 3 62.58 -12.36 10.43
N GLN A 4 63.11 -11.15 10.62
CA GLN A 4 62.44 -10.10 11.38
C GLN A 4 61.24 -9.47 10.65
N LEU A 5 61.21 -9.48 9.32
CA LEU A 5 60.08 -8.98 8.54
C LEU A 5 58.89 -9.96 8.59
N ALA A 6 59.15 -11.26 8.56
CA ALA A 6 58.13 -12.30 8.66
C ALA A 6 57.42 -12.28 10.03
N ARG A 7 58.18 -12.07 11.13
CA ARG A 7 57.61 -11.95 12.48
C ARG A 7 56.79 -10.68 12.66
N LYS A 8 57.14 -9.59 11.98
CA LYS A 8 56.39 -8.33 12.02
C LYS A 8 55.09 -8.42 11.22
N PHE A 9 55.09 -9.10 10.08
CA PHE A 9 53.89 -9.38 9.28
C PHE A 9 52.89 -10.28 10.02
N TRP A 10 53.36 -11.33 10.70
CA TRP A 10 52.52 -12.18 11.54
C TRP A 10 51.96 -11.51 12.80
N ARG A 11 52.49 -10.34 13.18
CA ARG A 11 52.09 -9.60 14.38
C ARG A 11 51.42 -8.26 14.03
N SER A 12 51.08 -8.05 12.75
CA SER A 12 50.39 -6.85 12.27
C SER A 12 48.88 -7.01 12.46
N GLU A 13 48.31 -6.23 13.37
CA GLU A 13 46.85 -6.11 13.60
C GLU A 13 46.21 -4.97 12.79
N THR A 14 47.01 -4.24 12.02
CA THR A 14 46.58 -3.19 11.11
C THR A 14 45.76 -3.81 9.98
N GLY A 15 44.43 -3.77 10.10
CA GLY A 15 43.50 -4.34 9.12
C GLY A 15 42.43 -5.25 9.73
N VAL A 16 42.54 -5.64 11.00
CA VAL A 16 41.51 -6.46 11.68
C VAL A 16 40.14 -5.79 11.63
N SER A 17 40.07 -4.49 11.93
CA SER A 17 38.83 -3.72 11.84
C SER A 17 38.24 -3.66 10.41
N ALA A 18 39.08 -3.68 9.37
CA ALA A 18 38.60 -3.71 7.99
C ALA A 18 37.96 -5.06 7.63
N VAL A 19 38.50 -6.16 8.17
CA VAL A 19 37.93 -7.51 7.99
C VAL A 19 36.60 -7.64 8.74
N GLU A 20 36.52 -7.14 9.97
CA GLU A 20 35.26 -7.12 10.74
C GLU A 20 34.19 -6.30 10.03
N PHE A 21 34.54 -5.11 9.53
CA PHE A 21 33.61 -4.27 8.78
C PHE A 21 33.16 -4.93 7.46
N ALA A 22 34.04 -5.67 6.78
CA ALA A 22 33.69 -6.38 5.55
C ALA A 22 32.58 -7.43 5.77
N PHE A 23 32.45 -7.98 6.98
CA PHE A 23 31.36 -8.89 7.33
C PHE A 23 30.10 -8.17 7.85
N ILE A 24 30.25 -7.07 8.58
CA ILE A 24 29.13 -6.33 9.16
C ILE A 24 28.41 -5.45 8.12
N ALA A 25 29.17 -4.80 7.24
CA ALA A 25 28.66 -3.91 6.21
C ALA A 25 27.57 -4.55 5.31
N PRO A 26 27.73 -5.77 4.75
CA PRO A 26 26.69 -6.37 3.92
C PRO A 26 25.39 -6.64 4.72
N VAL A 27 25.49 -7.04 5.98
CA VAL A 27 24.31 -7.25 6.84
C VAL A 27 23.59 -5.93 7.10
N MET A 28 24.34 -4.88 7.45
CA MET A 28 23.77 -3.53 7.64
C MET A 28 23.08 -3.00 6.38
N LEU A 29 23.67 -3.23 5.20
CA LEU A 29 23.07 -2.83 3.92
C LEU A 29 21.75 -3.57 3.67
N ILE A 30 21.70 -4.88 3.87
CA ILE A 30 20.46 -5.65 3.68
C ILE A 30 19.37 -5.13 4.62
N VAL A 31 19.71 -4.84 5.88
CA VAL A 31 18.75 -4.33 6.86
C VAL A 31 18.24 -2.95 6.47
N THR A 32 19.10 -2.02 6.06
CA THR A 32 18.68 -0.66 5.71
C THR A 32 17.83 -0.63 4.43
N LEU A 33 18.19 -1.43 3.42
CA LEU A 33 17.40 -1.59 2.21
C LEU A 33 16.03 -2.21 2.52
N GLY A 34 15.99 -3.27 3.34
CA GLY A 34 14.72 -3.88 3.76
C GLY A 34 13.82 -2.92 4.53
N ILE A 35 14.38 -2.06 5.39
CA ILE A 35 13.60 -1.02 6.08
C ILE A 35 13.02 -0.02 5.07
N ALA A 36 13.79 0.39 4.05
CA ALA A 36 13.30 1.29 3.01
C ALA A 36 12.11 0.67 2.26
N ASP A 37 12.20 -0.60 1.88
CA ASP A 37 11.11 -1.32 1.19
C ASP A 37 9.86 -1.39 2.08
N VAL A 38 10.00 -1.83 3.33
CA VAL A 38 8.87 -1.91 4.28
C VAL A 38 8.23 -0.54 4.51
N SER A 39 9.02 0.52 4.64
CA SER A 39 8.49 1.88 4.84
C SER A 39 7.70 2.38 3.63
N SER A 40 8.15 2.05 2.41
CA SER A 40 7.45 2.41 1.17
C SER A 40 6.12 1.65 1.04
N TYR A 41 6.12 0.36 1.38
CA TYR A 41 4.93 -0.48 1.36
C TYR A 41 3.87 0.03 2.33
N LEU A 42 4.26 0.31 3.57
CA LEU A 42 3.36 0.87 4.58
C LEU A 42 2.79 2.22 4.17
N SER A 43 3.61 3.07 3.54
CA SER A 43 3.17 4.37 3.04
C SER A 43 2.08 4.23 1.97
N ILE A 44 2.23 3.32 1.02
CA ILE A 44 1.22 3.05 -0.02
C ILE A 44 -0.08 2.49 0.59
N VAL A 45 0.01 1.60 1.58
CA VAL A 45 -1.16 1.07 2.30
C VAL A 45 -1.90 2.19 3.06
N LEU A 46 -1.18 3.08 3.72
CA LEU A 46 -1.77 4.21 4.46
C LEU A 46 -2.45 5.22 3.52
N GLN A 47 -1.80 5.53 2.39
CA GLN A 47 -2.37 6.42 1.37
C GLN A 47 -3.63 5.82 0.75
N MET A 48 -3.64 4.51 0.46
CA MET A 48 -4.82 3.82 -0.06
C MET A 48 -6.01 3.94 0.90
N ARG A 49 -5.79 3.76 2.20
CA ARG A 49 -6.83 3.96 3.23
C ARG A 49 -7.30 5.42 3.30
N ALA A 50 -6.38 6.38 3.17
CA ALA A 50 -6.75 7.80 3.13
C ALA A 50 -7.65 8.08 1.92
N THR A 51 -7.31 7.55 0.75
CA THR A 51 -8.11 7.66 -0.48
C THR A 51 -9.51 7.08 -0.33
N THR A 52 -9.66 5.88 0.25
CA THR A 52 -11.00 5.30 0.47
C THR A 52 -11.80 6.07 1.51
N ASN A 53 -11.15 6.63 2.54
CA ASN A 53 -11.82 7.50 3.50
C ASN A 53 -12.28 8.82 2.87
N THR A 54 -11.52 9.38 1.92
CA THR A 54 -11.94 10.54 1.14
C THR A 54 -13.17 10.22 0.29
N ALA A 55 -13.17 9.07 -0.41
CA ALA A 55 -14.35 8.60 -1.15
C ALA A 55 -15.57 8.40 -0.23
N ALA A 56 -15.36 7.78 0.94
CA ALA A 56 -16.40 7.59 1.95
C ALA A 56 -16.98 8.93 2.43
N SER A 57 -16.13 9.93 2.68
CA SER A 57 -16.56 11.26 3.08
C SER A 57 -17.45 11.92 2.02
N PHE A 58 -17.08 11.84 0.73
CA PHE A 58 -17.93 12.35 -0.35
C PHE A 58 -19.28 11.64 -0.41
N LEU A 59 -19.31 10.32 -0.23
CA LEU A 59 -20.55 9.56 -0.18
C LEU A 59 -21.44 9.94 1.00
N MET A 60 -20.84 10.19 2.18
CA MET A 60 -21.56 10.66 3.36
C MET A 60 -22.07 12.10 3.21
N GLN A 61 -21.37 12.93 2.43
CA GLN A 61 -21.84 14.26 2.02
C GLN A 61 -22.96 14.21 0.96
N GLY A 62 -23.30 13.02 0.45
CA GLY A 62 -24.41 12.83 -0.47
C GLY A 62 -24.02 12.79 -1.94
N ALA A 63 -22.76 12.52 -2.28
CA ALA A 63 -22.35 12.33 -3.67
C ALA A 63 -23.15 11.20 -4.34
N THR A 64 -23.78 11.52 -5.48
CA THR A 64 -24.64 10.60 -6.25
C THR A 64 -23.95 10.02 -7.48
N ASP A 65 -22.88 10.65 -7.96
CA ASP A 65 -22.10 10.16 -9.10
C ASP A 65 -20.86 9.41 -8.62
N ASP A 66 -20.84 8.09 -8.87
CA ASP A 66 -19.75 7.20 -8.49
C ASP A 66 -18.47 7.48 -9.27
N ALA A 67 -18.57 7.88 -10.55
CA ALA A 67 -17.42 8.06 -11.41
C ALA A 67 -16.62 9.32 -11.02
N SER A 68 -17.31 10.43 -10.76
CA SER A 68 -16.65 11.65 -10.26
C SER A 68 -16.10 11.47 -8.85
N THR A 69 -16.81 10.74 -7.97
CA THR A 69 -16.31 10.43 -6.63
C THR A 69 -15.05 9.55 -6.67
N ALA A 70 -15.04 8.52 -7.53
CA ALA A 70 -13.87 7.68 -7.77
C ALA A 70 -12.69 8.51 -8.29
N ALA A 71 -12.92 9.38 -9.27
CA ALA A 71 -11.89 10.24 -9.84
C ALA A 71 -11.33 11.24 -8.81
N ALA A 72 -12.20 11.86 -8.00
CA ALA A 72 -11.78 12.77 -6.93
C ALA A 72 -10.95 12.04 -5.86
N ALA A 73 -11.38 10.85 -5.44
CA ALA A 73 -10.63 10.02 -4.52
C ALA A 73 -9.27 9.61 -5.10
N LEU A 74 -9.23 9.16 -6.37
CA LEU A 74 -8.00 8.80 -7.07
C LEU A 74 -7.04 9.99 -7.19
N SER A 75 -7.56 11.20 -7.44
CA SER A 75 -6.75 12.42 -7.49
C SER A 75 -6.17 12.84 -6.13
N SER A 76 -6.81 12.41 -5.03
CA SER A 76 -6.32 12.64 -3.67
C SER A 76 -5.20 11.67 -3.27
N TRP A 77 -4.98 10.60 -4.04
CA TRP A 77 -3.95 9.61 -3.77
C TRP A 77 -2.56 10.12 -4.21
N SER A 78 -1.86 10.79 -3.29
CA SER A 78 -0.46 11.19 -3.51
C SER A 78 0.46 9.98 -3.62
N GLY A 79 1.36 9.94 -4.61
CA GLY A 79 2.30 8.83 -4.79
C GLY A 79 1.69 7.51 -5.25
N ARG A 80 0.50 7.55 -5.87
CA ARG A 80 -0.18 6.34 -6.35
C ARG A 80 0.63 5.59 -7.42
N PRO A 81 0.56 4.24 -7.44
CA PRO A 81 1.04 3.44 -8.57
C PRO A 81 0.42 3.87 -9.91
N GLY A 82 1.11 3.64 -11.02
CA GLY A 82 0.61 4.00 -12.36
C GLY A 82 -0.67 3.25 -12.74
N ASP A 83 -0.85 2.05 -12.22
CA ASP A 83 -2.02 1.19 -12.39
C ASP A 83 -3.07 1.35 -11.27
N ALA A 84 -2.94 2.39 -10.42
CA ALA A 84 -3.86 2.61 -9.32
C ALA A 84 -5.29 2.85 -9.80
N GLN A 85 -6.25 2.13 -9.22
CA GLN A 85 -7.67 2.21 -9.52
C GLN A 85 -8.50 2.36 -8.24
N VAL A 86 -9.57 3.15 -8.33
CA VAL A 86 -10.61 3.27 -7.29
C VAL A 86 -11.95 2.99 -7.97
N THR A 87 -12.71 2.05 -7.43
CA THR A 87 -14.03 1.67 -7.94
C THR A 87 -15.07 1.72 -6.83
N LEU A 88 -16.25 2.20 -7.17
CA LEU A 88 -17.40 2.27 -6.27
C LEU A 88 -18.50 1.38 -6.83
N GLN A 89 -19.08 0.53 -5.98
CA GLN A 89 -20.17 -0.36 -6.32
C GLN A 89 -21.32 -0.17 -5.34
N ARG A 90 -22.45 0.33 -5.83
CA ARG A 90 -23.66 0.53 -5.01
C ARG A 90 -24.52 -0.73 -5.00
N THR A 91 -24.99 -1.08 -3.82
CA THR A 91 -25.93 -2.17 -3.57
C THR A 91 -27.08 -1.60 -2.74
N TYR A 92 -28.30 -1.81 -3.20
CA TYR A 92 -29.51 -1.40 -2.49
C TYR A 92 -30.05 -2.61 -1.72
N LYS A 93 -30.47 -2.42 -0.48
CA LYS A 93 -31.06 -3.48 0.34
C LYS A 93 -32.38 -3.03 0.96
N CYS A 94 -33.36 -3.93 0.91
CA CYS A 94 -34.63 -3.84 1.63
C CYS A 94 -34.63 -4.93 2.70
N ALA A 95 -34.44 -4.55 3.97
CA ALA A 95 -34.14 -5.50 5.05
C ALA A 95 -32.95 -6.42 4.67
N ASP A 96 -33.18 -7.73 4.52
CA ASP A 96 -32.16 -8.71 4.12
C ASP A 96 -32.10 -8.99 2.61
N ALA A 97 -33.05 -8.48 1.82
CA ALA A 97 -33.10 -8.71 0.39
C ALA A 97 -32.36 -7.63 -0.41
N VAL A 98 -31.61 -8.02 -1.43
CA VAL A 98 -31.04 -7.07 -2.41
C VAL A 98 -32.19 -6.49 -3.24
N ALA A 99 -32.23 -5.17 -3.33
CA ALA A 99 -33.23 -4.43 -4.08
C ALA A 99 -32.62 -3.77 -5.32
N SER A 100 -33.47 -3.41 -6.28
CA SER A 100 -33.10 -2.61 -7.44
C SER A 100 -33.67 -1.20 -7.30
N ALA A 101 -32.82 -0.19 -7.28
CA ALA A 101 -33.26 1.21 -7.36
C ALA A 101 -33.92 1.50 -8.73
N PRO A 102 -34.90 2.43 -8.81
CA PRO A 102 -35.39 3.33 -7.77
C PRO A 102 -36.61 2.82 -6.99
N ASN A 103 -36.94 1.52 -7.07
CA ASN A 103 -38.18 1.00 -6.50
C ASN A 103 -38.15 1.04 -4.96
N LEU A 104 -39.29 1.37 -4.36
CA LEU A 104 -39.50 1.28 -2.91
C LEU A 104 -39.55 -0.19 -2.48
N CYS A 105 -39.18 -0.45 -1.23
CA CYS A 105 -39.37 -1.76 -0.62
C CYS A 105 -40.88 -2.07 -0.51
N SER A 106 -41.23 -3.35 -0.36
CA SER A 106 -42.62 -3.81 -0.20
C SER A 106 -43.39 -3.08 0.91
N ASP A 107 -42.67 -2.65 1.95
CA ASP A 107 -43.21 -1.89 3.08
C ASP A 107 -43.39 -0.38 2.81
N GLY A 108 -43.23 0.07 1.56
CA GLY A 108 -43.30 1.48 1.17
C GLY A 108 -42.09 2.33 1.63
N LYS A 109 -41.08 1.71 2.23
CA LYS A 109 -39.85 2.38 2.72
C LYS A 109 -38.78 2.49 1.62
N GLN A 110 -37.93 3.52 1.71
CA GLN A 110 -36.76 3.63 0.84
C GLN A 110 -35.71 2.55 1.17
N PRO A 111 -35.06 1.94 0.17
CA PRO A 111 -34.01 0.95 0.40
C PRO A 111 -32.77 1.59 1.04
N ALA A 112 -32.12 0.83 1.92
CA ALA A 112 -30.83 1.21 2.48
C ALA A 112 -29.75 1.10 1.39
N VAL A 113 -28.87 2.10 1.30
CA VAL A 113 -27.84 2.20 0.26
C VAL A 113 -26.49 1.85 0.86
N PHE A 114 -25.90 0.77 0.37
CA PHE A 114 -24.55 0.34 0.70
C PHE A 114 -23.64 0.60 -0.48
N VAL A 115 -22.52 1.28 -0.26
CA VAL A 115 -21.52 1.56 -1.28
C VAL A 115 -20.23 0.86 -0.89
N THR A 116 -19.78 -0.04 -1.75
CA THR A 116 -18.50 -0.73 -1.60
C THR A 116 -17.44 0.06 -2.36
N ILE A 117 -16.43 0.52 -1.65
CA ILE A 117 -15.29 1.27 -2.19
C ILE A 117 -14.13 0.30 -2.26
N ARG A 118 -13.56 0.09 -3.44
CA ARG A 118 -12.36 -0.72 -3.65
C ARG A 118 -11.26 0.15 -4.23
N ALA A 119 -10.10 0.14 -3.57
CA ALA A 119 -8.88 0.72 -4.10
C ALA A 119 -7.87 -0.41 -4.38
N SER A 120 -7.19 -0.34 -5.52
CA SER A 120 -6.14 -1.29 -5.90
C SER A 120 -4.97 -0.59 -6.56
N GLY A 121 -3.78 -1.19 -6.48
CA GLY A 121 -2.61 -0.78 -7.24
C GLY A 121 -1.47 -1.76 -7.02
N THR A 122 -0.52 -1.79 -7.95
CA THR A 122 0.66 -2.67 -7.84
C THR A 122 1.78 -1.91 -7.14
N TRP A 123 2.17 -2.39 -5.97
CA TRP A 123 3.36 -1.90 -5.27
C TRP A 123 4.60 -2.55 -5.89
N ALA A 124 5.62 -1.74 -6.15
CA ALA A 124 6.95 -2.19 -6.53
C ALA A 124 7.97 -1.67 -5.51
N PRO A 125 8.95 -2.48 -5.11
CA PRO A 125 9.99 -2.03 -4.18
C PRO A 125 10.80 -0.88 -4.81
N PRO A 126 11.17 0.14 -4.04
CA PRO A 126 12.02 1.23 -4.51
C PRO A 126 13.44 0.75 -4.84
N VAL A 127 13.90 -0.33 -4.22
CA VAL A 127 15.19 -0.95 -4.50
C VAL A 127 14.95 -2.30 -5.16
N ASP A 128 15.14 -2.35 -6.48
CA ASP A 128 15.08 -3.59 -7.22
C ASP A 128 16.40 -4.35 -7.05
N VAL A 129 16.36 -5.44 -6.28
CA VAL A 129 17.48 -6.38 -6.15
C VAL A 129 17.48 -7.43 -7.27
N ASN A 130 17.22 -7.00 -8.51
CA ASN A 130 17.51 -7.60 -9.84
C ASN A 130 17.26 -9.11 -10.03
N SER A 131 16.57 -9.79 -9.12
CA SER A 131 16.38 -11.24 -9.11
C SER A 131 15.15 -11.72 -8.35
N LEU A 132 14.52 -10.83 -7.57
CA LEU A 132 13.28 -11.11 -6.85
C LEU A 132 12.23 -10.13 -7.37
N ASP A 133 11.38 -10.58 -8.27
CA ASP A 133 10.19 -9.82 -8.65
C ASP A 133 9.24 -9.82 -7.44
N MET A 134 9.38 -8.79 -6.60
CA MET A 134 8.61 -8.62 -5.36
C MET A 134 7.42 -7.69 -5.58
N THR A 135 7.01 -7.48 -6.83
CA THR A 135 5.81 -6.71 -7.11
C THR A 135 4.60 -7.36 -6.47
N GLN A 136 3.82 -6.57 -5.74
CA GLN A 136 2.66 -7.07 -5.01
C GLN A 136 1.44 -6.24 -5.32
N LEU A 137 0.38 -6.91 -5.74
CA LEU A 137 -0.93 -6.29 -5.89
C LEU A 137 -1.52 -6.00 -4.50
N VAL A 138 -1.68 -4.72 -4.18
CA VAL A 138 -2.30 -4.27 -2.94
C VAL A 138 -3.75 -3.92 -3.23
N LYS A 139 -4.66 -4.41 -2.37
CA LYS A 139 -6.10 -4.15 -2.47
C LYS A 139 -6.64 -3.74 -1.10
N PHE A 140 -7.54 -2.77 -1.08
CA PHE A 140 -8.28 -2.38 0.10
C PHE A 140 -9.75 -2.19 -0.25
N GLU A 141 -10.64 -2.74 0.59
CA GLU A 141 -12.08 -2.68 0.41
C GLU A 141 -12.75 -2.16 1.68
N GLN A 142 -13.69 -1.23 1.50
CA GLN A 142 -14.45 -0.62 2.58
C GLN A 142 -15.91 -0.48 2.16
N ILE A 143 -16.82 -0.83 3.07
CA ILE A 143 -18.26 -0.72 2.83
C ILE A 143 -18.80 0.44 3.68
N VAL A 144 -19.53 1.35 3.04
CA VAL A 144 -20.15 2.51 3.68
C VAL A 144 -21.66 2.46 3.46
N ARG A 145 -22.44 2.67 4.52
CA ARG A 145 -23.88 2.84 4.42
C ARG A 145 -24.19 4.33 4.40
N THR A 146 -24.90 4.81 3.38
CA THR A 146 -25.19 6.25 3.22
C THR A 146 -26.62 6.63 3.60
N ARG A 147 -27.59 5.71 3.47
CA ARG A 147 -29.01 5.86 3.88
C ARG A 147 -29.57 4.51 4.34
#